data_AF-A0A2S3HMP6-F1
#
_entry.id   AF-A0A2S3HMP6-F1
#
_cell.length_a   1.000
_cell.length_b   1.000
_cell.length_c   1.000
_cell.angle_alpha   90.00
_cell.angle_beta   90.00
_cell.angle_gamma   90.00
#
_symmetry.space_group_name_H-M   'P 1'
#
loop_
_entity.id
_entity.type
_entity.pdbx_description
1 polymer ?
#
loop_
_entity_poly.entity_id
_entity_poly.type
_entity_poly.pdbx_seq_one_letter_code
_entity_poly.pdbx_strand_id
1 'polypeptide(L)'
;MGSGPQSPAQPSPSVGLHGKEEGSQLPAAAAAAAAATEIHFELQPAAPPRPSPSPSSHHHPTTGTMADAEASFDLRRRMQDQRAAIQRRIAHARDRAAATADAFSAALLSARSIANQTVSNRAQLNELKQQLRKLEADLAQALSVQTSKRSKHKLMGDSILNTTATNEQLRSLVMDQRARRDEYVNAISNQLQAIESLEAESDAKGDKNLEKAIMWYNKFLGFQVVGGEGVRFVFNKIDVQSPDKEYSFCIKLIEERYILVQCVPSVDGSEELVKDLNCNNDLYKFVRTVRERFQIATISGNLPAISFCPHMSSITSSSLSALSLDSGSENNTKQRHTRSRSKNQEIATKDGLASRSAAYPGSMVCVLPANN
;
A
#
# COMPACT_ATOMS: atom_id res chain seq x y z
N MET A 1 24.47 24.30 42.01
CA MET A 1 23.43 25.35 41.99
C MET A 1 22.45 25.01 40.88
N GLY A 2 21.18 24.75 41.23
CA GLY A 2 20.09 24.40 40.31
C GLY A 2 19.96 22.88 40.07
N SER A 3 18.92 22.11 40.39
CA SER A 3 17.62 22.19 41.11
C SER A 3 16.58 21.42 40.28
N GLY A 4 16.21 20.21 40.73
CA GLY A 4 14.95 19.49 40.41
C GLY A 4 14.72 19.03 38.96
N PRO A 5 13.72 18.16 38.67
CA PRO A 5 12.57 17.72 39.49
C PRO A 5 12.56 16.19 39.76
N GLN A 6 12.05 15.67 40.88
CA GLN A 6 10.65 15.55 41.37
C GLN A 6 9.86 14.39 40.71
N SER A 7 9.50 13.43 41.56
CA SER A 7 8.79 12.16 41.33
C SER A 7 7.32 12.34 40.95
N PRO A 8 6.67 11.31 40.37
CA PRO A 8 5.47 10.75 41.01
C PRO A 8 5.48 9.20 40.96
N ALA A 9 5.31 8.50 42.08
CA ALA A 9 4.04 8.09 42.69
C ALA A 9 3.28 6.98 41.92
N GLN A 10 3.40 5.75 42.48
CA GLN A 10 2.47 4.60 42.55
C GLN A 10 1.72 4.10 41.30
N PRO A 11 1.57 2.77 41.21
CA PRO A 11 0.22 2.25 41.31
C PRO A 11 0.11 1.04 42.25
N SER A 12 -0.90 1.08 43.11
CA SER A 12 -1.69 -0.10 43.47
C SER A 12 -3.14 0.29 43.29
N PRO A 13 -3.96 -0.57 42.67
CA PRO A 13 -5.09 -1.02 43.47
C PRO A 13 -5.52 -2.47 43.22
N SER A 14 -6.18 -3.00 44.25
CA SER A 14 -7.29 -3.97 44.22
C SER A 14 -6.95 -5.42 43.87
N VAL A 15 -6.78 -6.28 44.86
CA VAL A 15 -7.89 -6.99 45.55
C VAL A 15 -8.79 -7.70 44.54
N GLY A 16 -8.34 -8.87 44.09
CA GLY A 16 -9.20 -9.86 43.47
C GLY A 16 -10.07 -10.51 44.53
N LEU A 17 -11.31 -10.04 44.66
CA LEU A 17 -12.34 -10.76 45.39
C LEU A 17 -12.67 -12.05 44.63
N HIS A 18 -12.42 -13.16 45.31
CA HIS A 18 -12.95 -14.47 44.98
C HIS A 18 -14.46 -14.36 44.75
N GLY A 19 -14.90 -14.79 43.58
CA GLY A 19 -16.25 -15.30 43.40
C GLY A 19 -16.39 -16.58 44.21
N LYS A 20 -17.28 -16.56 45.19
CA LYS A 20 -17.90 -17.75 45.77
C LYS A 20 -19.37 -17.43 46.03
N GLU A 21 -20.18 -18.06 45.19
CA GLU A 21 -21.49 -18.64 45.46
C GLU A 21 -22.15 -18.24 46.81
N GLU A 22 -23.09 -17.30 46.73
CA GLU A 22 -24.36 -17.43 47.44
C GLU A 22 -25.39 -17.83 46.37
N GLY A 23 -26.13 -18.93 46.50
CA GLY A 23 -26.82 -19.33 47.71
C GLY A 23 -28.25 -18.81 47.59
N SER A 24 -29.14 -19.67 47.10
CA SER A 24 -30.59 -19.60 47.15
C SER A 24 -31.21 -18.47 47.97
N GLN A 25 -31.95 -17.57 47.31
CA GLN A 25 -33.21 -17.13 47.90
C GLN A 25 -34.17 -16.60 46.83
N LEU A 26 -35.12 -17.46 46.47
CA LEU A 26 -36.42 -17.08 45.93
C LEU A 26 -37.04 -16.03 46.87
N PRO A 27 -37.47 -14.85 46.39
CA PRO A 27 -38.42 -14.07 47.16
C PRO A 27 -39.76 -14.80 47.09
N ALA A 28 -40.14 -15.40 48.22
CA ALA A 28 -41.44 -15.94 48.51
C ALA A 28 -42.52 -14.85 48.39
N ALA A 29 -42.93 -14.54 47.16
CA ALA A 29 -44.17 -13.85 46.87
C ALA A 29 -45.32 -14.89 46.88
N ALA A 30 -45.52 -15.49 48.04
CA ALA A 30 -46.61 -16.42 48.33
C ALA A 30 -47.08 -16.19 49.79
N ALA A 31 -47.41 -14.93 50.10
CA ALA A 31 -47.96 -14.54 51.39
C ALA A 31 -49.10 -13.53 51.16
N ALA A 32 -50.15 -13.96 50.47
CA ALA A 32 -51.44 -13.28 50.44
C ALA A 32 -52.56 -14.23 49.96
N ALA A 33 -52.52 -15.49 50.39
CA ALA A 33 -53.59 -16.46 50.17
C ALA A 33 -53.79 -17.30 51.45
N ALA A 34 -53.99 -16.61 52.57
CA ALA A 34 -54.39 -17.20 53.84
C ALA A 34 -55.42 -16.29 54.51
N ALA A 35 -56.58 -16.18 53.86
CA ALA A 35 -57.82 -15.75 54.48
C ALA A 35 -58.98 -16.45 53.75
N ALA A 36 -58.88 -17.78 53.66
CA ALA A 36 -60.06 -18.61 53.47
C ALA A 36 -60.75 -18.64 54.84
N THR A 37 -61.61 -17.66 55.09
CA THR A 37 -62.56 -17.73 56.18
C THR A 37 -63.48 -18.90 55.87
N GLU A 38 -63.21 -20.04 56.50
CA GLU A 38 -64.13 -21.15 56.62
C GLU A 38 -65.29 -20.65 57.50
N ILE A 39 -66.28 -19.98 56.88
CA ILE A 39 -67.56 -19.73 57.52
C ILE A 39 -68.30 -21.05 57.48
N HIS A 40 -68.08 -21.88 58.49
CA HIS A 40 -68.97 -22.97 58.83
C HIS A 40 -70.33 -22.35 59.19
N PHE A 41 -71.26 -22.39 58.24
CA PHE A 41 -72.66 -22.02 58.48
C PHE A 41 -73.34 -23.18 59.20
N GLU A 42 -73.10 -23.31 60.50
CA GLU A 42 -73.94 -24.18 61.34
C GLU A 42 -75.28 -23.47 61.55
N LEU A 43 -76.25 -23.84 60.70
CA LEU A 43 -77.68 -23.60 60.92
C LEU A 43 -78.10 -24.36 62.18
N GLN A 44 -77.91 -23.79 63.36
CA GLN A 44 -78.65 -24.22 64.55
C GLN A 44 -80.02 -23.52 64.55
N PRO A 45 -81.13 -24.27 64.41
CA PRO A 45 -82.46 -23.69 64.43
C PRO A 45 -82.73 -23.11 65.82
N ALA A 46 -83.10 -21.83 65.85
CA ALA A 46 -83.65 -21.20 67.03
C ALA A 46 -84.85 -22.02 67.52
N ALA A 47 -84.74 -22.54 68.75
CA ALA A 47 -85.81 -23.27 69.40
C ALA A 47 -87.10 -22.42 69.41
N PRO A 48 -88.25 -22.95 68.96
CA PRO A 48 -89.50 -22.22 69.01
C PRO A 48 -89.91 -21.98 70.47
N PRO A 49 -90.48 -20.81 70.82
CA PRO A 49 -90.96 -20.56 72.16
C PRO A 49 -92.05 -21.59 72.50
N ARG A 50 -91.80 -22.41 73.53
CA ARG A 50 -92.77 -23.38 74.06
C ARG A 50 -94.02 -22.62 74.50
N PRO A 51 -95.20 -22.91 73.93
CA PRO A 51 -96.44 -22.33 74.38
C PRO A 51 -96.84 -22.97 75.70
N SER A 52 -97.10 -22.13 76.70
CA SER A 52 -97.83 -22.47 77.91
C SER A 52 -99.31 -22.70 77.58
N PRO A 53 -99.88 -23.89 77.80
CA PRO A 53 -101.32 -24.06 77.84
C PRO A 53 -101.85 -23.69 79.23
N SER A 54 -102.74 -22.70 79.24
CA SER A 54 -103.56 -22.23 80.35
C SER A 54 -104.62 -23.29 80.77
N PRO A 55 -105.34 -23.07 81.89
CA PRO A 55 -105.93 -24.10 82.73
C PRO A 55 -107.27 -24.65 82.20
N SER A 56 -107.56 -25.92 82.48
CA SER A 56 -108.93 -26.46 82.40
C SER A 56 -109.60 -26.32 83.77
N SER A 57 -110.48 -25.33 83.87
CA SER A 57 -111.46 -25.16 84.94
C SER A 57 -112.79 -25.74 84.45
N HIS A 58 -113.33 -26.72 85.18
CA HIS A 58 -114.72 -27.16 85.07
C HIS A 58 -115.45 -26.81 86.37
N HIS A 59 -116.50 -26.00 86.20
CA HIS A 59 -117.66 -25.78 87.08
C HIS A 59 -117.50 -24.98 88.38
N HIS A 60 -117.86 -23.69 88.30
CA HIS A 60 -118.73 -23.05 89.29
C HIS A 60 -120.09 -22.76 88.62
N PRO A 61 -121.24 -22.92 89.31
CA PRO A 61 -122.46 -22.28 88.88
C PRO A 61 -122.47 -20.81 89.31
N THR A 62 -122.65 -19.96 88.31
CA THR A 62 -123.51 -18.78 88.25
C THR A 62 -123.65 -17.90 89.49
N THR A 63 -123.17 -16.65 89.41
CA THR A 63 -123.92 -15.40 89.68
C THR A 63 -123.05 -14.14 89.43
N GLY A 64 -123.57 -13.12 88.71
CA GLY A 64 -123.20 -11.70 88.93
C GLY A 64 -122.24 -10.96 87.96
N THR A 65 -122.82 -10.43 86.88
CA THR A 65 -122.68 -9.11 86.21
C THR A 65 -121.50 -8.12 86.50
N MET A 66 -120.96 -7.53 85.41
CA MET A 66 -120.29 -6.19 85.26
C MET A 66 -118.75 -6.00 85.32
N ALA A 67 -117.90 -7.03 85.25
CA ALA A 67 -116.42 -6.87 85.24
C ALA A 67 -115.71 -7.11 83.87
N ASP A 68 -116.44 -7.50 82.82
CA ASP A 68 -115.84 -7.99 81.56
C ASP A 68 -115.43 -6.90 80.54
N ALA A 69 -115.84 -5.65 80.74
CA ALA A 69 -115.56 -4.57 79.78
C ALA A 69 -114.15 -3.96 79.92
N GLU A 70 -113.67 -3.75 81.14
CA GLU A 70 -112.40 -3.05 81.43
C GLU A 70 -111.17 -3.96 81.17
N ALA A 71 -111.28 -5.24 81.53
CA ALA A 71 -110.28 -6.26 81.19
C ALA A 71 -110.15 -6.47 79.67
N SER A 72 -111.23 -6.26 78.91
CA SER A 72 -111.24 -6.35 77.44
C SER A 72 -110.49 -5.18 76.77
N PHE A 73 -110.60 -3.97 77.32
CA PHE A 73 -109.85 -2.79 76.84
C PHE A 73 -108.34 -2.91 77.12
N ASP A 74 -107.96 -3.36 78.32
CA ASP A 74 -106.56 -3.56 78.68
C ASP A 74 -105.89 -4.69 77.89
N LEU A 75 -106.62 -5.78 77.65
CA LEU A 75 -106.17 -6.85 76.77
C LEU A 75 -105.95 -6.35 75.34
N ARG A 76 -106.89 -5.55 74.80
CA ARG A 76 -106.80 -4.97 73.46
C ARG A 76 -105.58 -4.04 73.32
N ARG A 77 -105.29 -3.22 74.34
CA ARG A 77 -104.11 -2.35 74.38
C ARG A 77 -102.80 -3.15 74.39
N ARG A 78 -102.69 -4.17 75.24
CA ARG A 78 -101.52 -5.07 75.29
C ARG A 78 -101.29 -5.79 73.97
N MET A 79 -102.34 -6.26 73.31
CA MET A 79 -102.23 -6.90 71.99
C MET A 79 -101.78 -5.91 70.90
N GLN A 80 -102.25 -4.65 70.96
CA GLN A 80 -101.79 -3.58 70.06
C GLN A 80 -100.31 -3.23 70.30
N ASP A 81 -99.88 -3.11 71.56
CA ASP A 81 -98.48 -2.85 71.92
C ASP A 81 -97.54 -3.99 71.52
N GLN A 82 -97.98 -5.24 71.70
CA GLN A 82 -97.24 -6.41 71.22
C GLN A 82 -97.15 -6.44 69.69
N ARG A 83 -98.24 -6.13 68.98
CA ARG A 83 -98.23 -6.01 67.51
C ARG A 83 -97.26 -4.92 67.05
N ALA A 84 -97.27 -3.76 67.69
CA ALA A 84 -96.34 -2.67 67.39
C ALA A 84 -94.89 -3.05 67.71
N ALA A 85 -94.64 -3.79 68.80
CA ALA A 85 -93.30 -4.29 69.15
C ALA A 85 -92.78 -5.32 68.14
N ILE A 86 -93.62 -6.25 67.69
CA ILE A 86 -93.28 -7.22 66.65
C ILE A 86 -93.00 -6.50 65.33
N GLN A 87 -93.84 -5.53 64.94
CA GLN A 87 -93.64 -4.73 63.73
C GLN A 87 -92.33 -3.95 63.76
N ARG A 88 -91.97 -3.33 64.88
CA ARG A 88 -90.66 -2.65 65.06
C ARG A 88 -89.50 -3.62 64.95
N ARG A 89 -89.59 -4.82 65.54
CA ARG A 89 -88.55 -5.86 65.40
C ARG A 89 -88.39 -6.32 63.95
N ILE A 90 -89.49 -6.47 63.22
CA ILE A 90 -89.47 -6.82 61.79
C ILE A 90 -88.84 -5.69 60.98
N ALA A 91 -89.23 -4.43 61.20
CA ALA A 91 -88.65 -3.27 60.53
C ALA A 91 -87.13 -3.17 60.79
N HIS A 92 -86.72 -3.23 62.06
CA HIS A 92 -85.31 -3.23 62.43
C HIS A 92 -84.53 -4.43 61.86
N ALA A 93 -85.14 -5.62 61.77
CA ALA A 93 -84.52 -6.76 61.12
C ALA A 93 -84.35 -6.54 59.60
N ARG A 94 -85.31 -5.90 58.94
CA ARG A 94 -85.23 -5.53 57.52
C ARG A 94 -84.17 -4.46 57.27
N ASP A 95 -84.12 -3.42 58.09
CA ASP A 95 -83.13 -2.34 57.96
C ASP A 95 -81.71 -2.89 58.17
N ARG A 96 -81.52 -3.77 59.16
CA ARG A 96 -80.25 -4.48 59.33
C ARG A 96 -79.91 -5.37 58.14
N ALA A 97 -80.88 -6.14 57.62
CA ALA A 97 -80.66 -6.98 56.45
C ALA A 97 -80.27 -6.15 55.22
N ALA A 98 -80.94 -5.01 54.99
CA ALA A 98 -80.62 -4.06 53.94
C ALA A 98 -79.21 -3.47 54.12
N ALA A 99 -78.88 -2.98 55.32
CA ALA A 99 -77.55 -2.44 55.63
C ALA A 99 -76.44 -3.50 55.45
N THR A 100 -76.68 -4.76 55.83
CA THR A 100 -75.72 -5.85 55.58
C THR A 100 -75.57 -6.18 54.10
N ALA A 101 -76.66 -6.14 53.33
CA ALA A 101 -76.64 -6.37 51.89
C ALA A 101 -75.88 -5.24 51.16
N ASP A 102 -76.07 -4.00 51.59
CA ASP A 102 -75.36 -2.83 51.05
C ASP A 102 -73.87 -2.90 51.38
N ALA A 103 -73.51 -3.21 52.64
CA ALA A 103 -72.11 -3.38 53.05
C ALA A 103 -71.42 -4.52 52.29
N PHE A 104 -72.11 -5.65 52.09
CA PHE A 104 -71.60 -6.76 51.31
C PHE A 104 -71.42 -6.39 49.83
N SER A 105 -72.38 -5.69 49.24
CA SER A 105 -72.29 -5.20 47.86
C SER A 105 -71.13 -4.22 47.68
N ALA A 106 -70.94 -3.30 48.63
CA ALA A 106 -69.81 -2.37 48.64
C ALA A 106 -68.46 -3.11 48.75
N ALA A 107 -68.38 -4.11 49.63
CA ALA A 107 -67.18 -4.94 49.77
C ALA A 107 -66.87 -5.72 48.47
N LEU A 108 -67.87 -6.28 47.80
CA LEU A 108 -67.71 -6.95 46.51
C LEU A 108 -67.23 -6.00 45.40
N LEU A 109 -67.80 -4.80 45.32
CA LEU A 109 -67.38 -3.79 44.34
C LEU A 109 -65.93 -3.34 44.60
N SER A 110 -65.55 -3.14 45.87
CA SER A 110 -64.18 -2.85 46.26
C SER A 110 -63.22 -3.98 45.89
N ALA A 111 -63.55 -5.23 46.24
CA ALA A 111 -62.74 -6.40 45.89
C ALA A 111 -62.58 -6.57 44.38
N ARG A 112 -63.64 -6.32 43.60
CA ARG A 112 -63.59 -6.35 42.14
C ARG A 112 -62.72 -5.23 41.58
N SER A 113 -62.80 -4.02 42.12
CA SER A 113 -61.95 -2.90 41.73
C SER A 113 -60.47 -3.21 41.97
N ILE A 114 -60.14 -3.73 43.15
CA ILE A 114 -58.78 -4.16 43.50
C ILE A 114 -58.29 -5.25 42.54
N ALA A 115 -59.10 -6.28 42.27
CA ALA A 115 -58.74 -7.35 41.35
C ALA A 115 -58.47 -6.82 39.93
N ASN A 116 -59.32 -5.93 39.42
CA ASN A 116 -59.12 -5.29 38.12
C ASN A 116 -57.82 -4.46 38.10
N GLN A 117 -57.53 -3.72 39.17
CA GLN A 117 -56.29 -2.96 39.29
C GLN A 117 -55.07 -3.89 39.31
N THR A 118 -55.12 -5.02 40.02
CA THR A 118 -54.04 -6.02 40.03
C THR A 118 -53.80 -6.61 38.65
N VAL A 119 -54.86 -6.92 37.89
CA VAL A 119 -54.74 -7.40 36.51
C VAL A 119 -54.10 -6.34 35.61
N SER A 120 -54.53 -5.09 35.71
CA SER A 120 -53.95 -3.95 34.97
C SER A 120 -52.46 -3.76 35.29
N ASN A 121 -52.10 -3.74 36.58
CA ASN A 121 -50.72 -3.63 37.04
C ASN A 121 -49.86 -4.80 36.54
N ARG A 122 -50.40 -6.03 36.53
CA ARG A 122 -49.69 -7.21 36.01
C ARG A 122 -49.41 -7.09 34.51
N ALA A 123 -50.35 -6.56 33.74
CA ALA A 123 -50.16 -6.31 32.31
C ALA A 123 -49.03 -5.29 32.06
N GLN A 124 -49.05 -4.17 32.78
CA GLN A 124 -47.99 -3.15 32.70
C GLN A 124 -46.61 -3.70 33.10
N LEU A 125 -46.56 -4.52 34.14
CA LEU A 125 -45.32 -5.15 34.60
C LEU A 125 -44.76 -6.14 33.56
N ASN A 126 -45.63 -6.87 32.85
CA ASN A 126 -45.19 -7.74 31.76
C ASN A 126 -44.65 -6.95 30.57
N GLU A 127 -45.27 -5.83 30.22
CA GLU A 127 -44.78 -4.92 29.17
C GLU A 127 -43.39 -4.37 29.52
N LEU A 128 -43.22 -3.86 30.75
CA LEU A 128 -41.92 -3.38 31.23
C LEU A 128 -40.85 -4.49 31.22
N LYS A 129 -41.21 -5.72 31.61
CA LYS A 129 -40.30 -6.87 31.54
C LYS A 129 -39.88 -7.19 30.11
N GLN A 130 -40.80 -7.09 29.14
CA GLN A 130 -40.47 -7.32 27.74
C GLN A 130 -39.55 -6.22 27.19
N GLN A 131 -39.80 -4.97 27.56
CA GLN A 131 -38.94 -3.84 27.22
C GLN A 131 -37.53 -4.00 27.81
N LEU A 132 -37.41 -4.44 29.07
CA LEU A 132 -36.12 -4.71 29.70
C LEU A 132 -35.33 -5.77 28.94
N ARG A 133 -35.95 -6.91 28.62
CA ARG A 133 -35.27 -7.98 27.84
C ARG A 133 -34.81 -7.50 26.48
N LYS A 134 -35.62 -6.65 25.82
CA LYS A 134 -35.26 -6.07 24.52
C LYS A 134 -34.03 -5.17 24.68
N LEU A 135 -34.03 -4.28 25.67
CA LEU A 135 -32.91 -3.39 25.94
C LEU A 135 -31.63 -4.14 26.30
N GLU A 136 -31.74 -5.22 27.07
CA GLU A 136 -30.62 -6.12 27.40
C GLU A 136 -30.04 -6.79 26.15
N ALA A 137 -30.89 -7.29 25.24
CA ALA A 137 -30.46 -7.87 23.98
C ALA A 137 -29.79 -6.84 23.07
N ASP A 138 -30.36 -5.64 22.97
CA ASP A 138 -29.81 -4.53 22.18
C ASP A 138 -28.43 -4.09 22.73
N LEU A 139 -28.28 -4.03 24.05
CA LEU A 139 -27.01 -3.72 24.71
C LEU A 139 -25.96 -4.81 24.45
N ALA A 140 -26.33 -6.09 24.58
CA ALA A 140 -25.44 -7.21 24.30
C ALA A 140 -24.95 -7.18 22.83
N GLN A 141 -25.86 -6.91 21.90
CA GLN A 141 -25.53 -6.75 20.49
C GLN A 141 -24.60 -5.54 20.26
N ALA A 142 -24.88 -4.39 20.88
CA ALA A 142 -24.05 -3.19 20.77
C ALA A 142 -22.63 -3.43 21.29
N LEU A 143 -22.47 -4.10 22.43
CA LEU A 143 -21.16 -4.44 23.00
C LEU A 143 -20.38 -5.41 22.11
N SER A 144 -21.05 -6.38 21.49
CA SER A 144 -20.43 -7.29 20.53
C SER A 144 -19.90 -6.54 19.30
N VAL A 145 -20.73 -5.66 18.72
CA VAL A 145 -20.34 -4.81 17.58
C VAL A 145 -19.18 -3.87 17.96
N GLN A 146 -19.23 -3.27 19.15
CA GLN A 146 -18.16 -2.39 19.65
C GLN A 146 -16.83 -3.14 19.79
N THR A 147 -16.86 -4.34 20.36
CA THR A 147 -15.66 -5.19 20.53
C THR A 147 -15.07 -5.57 19.18
N SER A 148 -15.92 -5.97 18.22
CA SER A 148 -15.50 -6.29 16.85
C SER A 148 -14.90 -5.07 16.12
N LYS A 149 -15.50 -3.88 16.27
CA LYS A 149 -14.96 -2.65 15.68
C LYS A 149 -13.62 -2.28 16.30
N ARG A 150 -13.46 -2.42 17.62
CA ARG A 150 -12.22 -2.13 18.34
C ARG A 150 -11.09 -3.08 17.92
N SER A 151 -11.37 -4.37 17.76
CA SER A 151 -10.36 -5.33 17.29
C SER A 151 -9.94 -5.06 15.85
N LYS A 152 -10.88 -4.74 14.95
CA LYS A 152 -10.58 -4.32 13.58
C LYS A 152 -9.71 -3.07 13.51
N HIS A 153 -10.04 -2.05 14.32
CA HIS A 153 -9.24 -0.82 14.38
C HIS A 153 -7.83 -1.09 14.90
N LYS A 154 -7.69 -1.97 15.90
CA LYS A 154 -6.37 -2.38 16.41
C LYS A 154 -5.54 -3.08 15.32
N LEU A 155 -6.11 -4.08 14.65
CA LEU A 155 -5.44 -4.79 13.55
C LEU A 155 -5.03 -3.84 12.41
N MET A 156 -5.88 -2.89 12.06
CA MET A 156 -5.56 -1.89 11.05
C MET A 156 -4.42 -0.97 11.51
N GLY A 157 -4.43 -0.53 12.78
CA GLY A 157 -3.33 0.23 13.37
C GLY A 157 -2.01 -0.53 13.33
N ASP A 158 -2.00 -1.80 13.74
CA ASP A 158 -0.82 -2.66 13.71
C ASP A 158 -0.30 -2.85 12.27
N SER A 159 -1.21 -3.03 11.30
CA SER A 159 -0.87 -3.13 9.87
C SER A 159 -0.26 -1.84 9.33
N ILE A 160 -0.78 -0.67 9.72
CA ILE A 160 -0.25 0.64 9.32
C ILE A 160 1.14 0.84 9.91
N LEU A 161 1.33 0.52 11.20
CA LEU A 161 2.63 0.62 11.86
C LEU A 161 3.67 -0.27 11.19
N ASN A 162 3.31 -1.52 10.90
CA ASN A 162 4.18 -2.44 10.19
C ASN A 162 4.56 -1.90 8.79
N THR A 163 3.58 -1.46 8.02
CA THR A 163 3.82 -0.89 6.68
C THR A 163 4.67 0.39 6.73
N THR A 164 4.50 1.20 7.77
CA THR A 164 5.30 2.41 8.00
C THR A 164 6.75 2.05 8.29
N ALA A 165 6.99 1.05 9.13
CA ALA A 165 8.33 0.56 9.45
C ALA A 165 9.03 -0.01 8.20
N THR A 166 8.34 -0.82 7.39
CA THR A 166 8.91 -1.37 6.15
C THR A 166 9.21 -0.28 5.12
N ASN A 167 8.35 0.75 5.02
CA ASN A 167 8.59 1.88 4.13
C ASN A 167 9.83 2.68 4.55
N GLU A 168 10.05 2.85 5.85
CA GLU A 168 11.23 3.57 6.34
C GLU A 168 12.53 2.78 6.08
N GLN A 169 12.50 1.45 6.26
CA GLN A 169 13.61 0.59 5.85
C GLN A 169 13.88 0.65 4.34
N LEU A 170 12.84 0.68 3.51
CA LEU A 170 13.03 0.79 2.06
C LEU A 170 13.62 2.15 1.68
N ARG A 171 13.20 3.23 2.35
CA ARG A 171 13.76 4.58 2.13
C ARG A 171 15.25 4.63 2.45
N SER A 172 15.67 4.07 3.59
CA SER A 172 17.10 4.04 3.94
C SER A 172 17.92 3.24 2.91
N LEU A 173 17.44 2.07 2.49
CA LEU A 173 18.09 1.27 1.45
C LEU A 173 18.21 2.02 0.11
N VAL A 174 17.17 2.75 -0.28
CA VAL A 174 17.20 3.57 -1.51
C VAL A 174 18.19 4.72 -1.39
N MET A 175 18.30 5.35 -0.22
CA MET A 175 19.28 6.41 0.03
C MET A 175 20.71 5.87 -0.04
N ASP A 176 21.00 4.74 0.61
CA ASP A 176 22.31 4.09 0.56
C ASP A 176 22.70 3.71 -0.87
N GLN A 177 21.75 3.15 -1.64
CA GLN A 177 22.00 2.78 -3.03
C GLN A 177 22.24 4.01 -3.92
N ARG A 178 21.60 5.15 -3.62
CA ARG A 178 21.90 6.42 -4.31
C ARG A 178 23.29 6.92 -3.97
N ALA A 179 23.65 6.97 -2.69
CA ALA A 179 24.98 7.40 -2.25
C ALA A 179 26.09 6.57 -2.91
N ARG A 180 25.97 5.23 -2.93
CA ARG A 180 26.92 4.35 -3.63
C ARG A 180 27.00 4.63 -5.12
N ARG A 181 25.85 4.88 -5.78
CA ARG A 181 25.85 5.22 -7.21
C ARG A 181 26.62 6.51 -7.47
N ASP A 182 26.41 7.51 -6.62
CA ASP A 182 27.04 8.82 -6.77
C ASP A 182 28.56 8.73 -6.51
N GLU A 183 28.99 7.88 -5.55
CA GLU A 183 30.41 7.53 -5.36
C GLU A 183 31.03 6.92 -6.62
N TYR A 184 30.35 5.96 -7.27
CA TYR A 184 30.84 5.36 -8.52
C TYR A 184 30.89 6.36 -9.67
N VAL A 185 29.87 7.21 -9.82
CA VAL A 185 29.86 8.27 -10.84
C VAL A 185 31.03 9.23 -10.65
N ASN A 186 31.31 9.63 -9.41
CA ASN A 186 32.45 10.48 -9.09
C ASN A 186 33.78 9.79 -9.37
N ALA A 187 33.92 8.52 -8.99
CA ALA A 187 35.14 7.73 -9.26
C ALA A 187 35.40 7.58 -10.77
N ILE A 188 34.38 7.27 -11.56
CA ILE A 188 34.49 7.16 -13.03
C ILE A 188 34.85 8.51 -13.64
N SER A 189 34.22 9.60 -13.18
CA SER A 189 34.51 10.95 -13.68
C SER A 189 35.97 11.35 -13.41
N ASN A 190 36.48 11.08 -12.21
CA ASN A 190 37.87 11.33 -11.84
C ASN A 190 38.85 10.50 -12.69
N GLN A 191 38.51 9.22 -12.95
CA GLN A 191 39.33 8.36 -13.80
C GLN A 191 39.37 8.83 -15.25
N LEU A 192 38.22 9.23 -15.82
CA LEU A 192 38.15 9.77 -17.17
C LEU A 192 38.98 11.06 -17.31
N GLN A 193 38.89 11.97 -16.34
CA GLN A 193 39.70 13.20 -16.33
C GLN A 193 41.20 12.90 -16.26
N ALA A 194 41.61 11.90 -15.48
CA ALA A 194 43.00 11.48 -15.38
C ALA A 194 43.52 10.89 -16.70
N ILE A 195 42.69 10.09 -17.41
CA ILE A 195 43.03 9.54 -18.73
C ILE A 195 43.17 10.67 -19.75
N GLU A 196 42.20 11.58 -19.82
CA GLU A 196 42.23 12.72 -20.75
C GLU A 196 43.47 13.59 -20.54
N SER A 197 43.85 13.83 -19.28
CA SER A 197 45.06 14.58 -18.94
C SER A 197 46.33 13.85 -19.40
N LEU A 198 46.39 12.52 -19.21
CA LEU A 198 47.54 11.71 -19.61
C LEU A 198 47.69 11.64 -21.14
N GLU A 199 46.58 11.49 -21.86
CA GLU A 199 46.55 11.49 -23.33
C GLU A 199 47.08 12.83 -23.87
N ALA A 200 46.56 13.95 -23.36
CA ALA A 200 46.99 15.29 -23.75
C ALA A 200 48.49 15.54 -23.49
N GLU A 201 49.03 15.05 -22.36
CA GLU A 201 50.47 15.12 -22.09
C GLU A 201 51.29 14.25 -23.06
N SER A 202 50.79 13.07 -23.40
CA SER A 202 51.48 12.13 -24.29
C SER A 202 51.54 12.64 -25.73
N ASP A 203 50.45 13.19 -26.25
CA ASP A 203 50.39 13.78 -27.60
C ASP A 203 51.34 14.98 -27.68
N ALA A 204 51.24 15.90 -26.72
CA ALA A 204 52.08 17.09 -26.69
C ALA A 204 53.58 16.78 -26.55
N LYS A 205 53.96 15.68 -25.88
CA LYS A 205 55.35 15.25 -25.71
C LYS A 205 55.85 14.43 -26.91
N GLY A 206 55.00 13.58 -27.48
CA GLY A 206 55.29 12.77 -28.66
C GLY A 206 55.65 13.65 -29.86
N ASP A 207 54.80 14.66 -30.13
CA ASP A 207 54.99 15.58 -31.25
C ASP A 207 56.31 16.36 -31.15
N LYS A 208 56.63 16.90 -29.96
CA LYS A 208 57.87 17.65 -29.73
C LYS A 208 59.12 16.80 -29.93
N ASN A 209 59.08 15.52 -29.56
CA ASN A 209 60.23 14.63 -29.72
C ASN A 209 60.40 14.20 -31.17
N LEU A 210 59.29 13.92 -31.87
CA LEU A 210 59.30 13.58 -33.29
C LEU A 210 59.82 14.74 -34.14
N GLU A 211 59.34 15.95 -33.88
CA GLU A 211 59.77 17.15 -34.61
C GLU A 211 61.27 17.44 -34.41
N LYS A 212 61.78 17.28 -33.17
CA LYS A 212 63.22 17.33 -32.90
C LYS A 212 63.99 16.27 -33.69
N ALA A 213 63.52 15.03 -33.72
CA ALA A 213 64.17 13.96 -34.47
C ALA A 213 64.22 14.27 -35.98
N ILE A 214 63.10 14.68 -36.58
CA ILE A 214 63.01 15.07 -37.99
C ILE A 214 64.00 16.20 -38.30
N MET A 215 64.06 17.23 -37.44
CA MET A 215 65.04 18.32 -37.57
C MET A 215 66.48 17.80 -37.54
N TRP A 216 66.83 16.87 -36.65
CA TRP A 216 68.18 16.28 -36.58
C TRP A 216 68.51 15.49 -37.85
N TYR A 217 67.61 14.65 -38.34
CA TYR A 217 67.81 13.88 -39.57
C TYR A 217 68.02 14.78 -40.79
N ASN A 218 67.20 15.83 -40.93
CA ASN A 218 67.37 16.81 -42.00
C ASN A 218 68.68 17.61 -41.85
N LYS A 219 68.94 18.16 -40.65
CA LYS A 219 70.11 19.01 -40.41
C LYS A 219 71.44 18.28 -40.54
N PHE A 220 71.56 17.05 -40.06
CA PHE A 220 72.85 16.36 -40.01
C PHE A 220 73.05 15.34 -41.12
N LEU A 221 72.00 14.61 -41.51
CA LEU A 221 72.10 13.62 -42.58
C LEU A 221 71.68 14.18 -43.94
N GLY A 222 71.10 15.38 -43.97
CA GLY A 222 70.53 15.91 -45.19
C GLY A 222 69.36 15.08 -45.70
N PHE A 223 68.63 14.42 -44.80
CA PHE A 223 67.66 13.39 -45.15
C PHE A 223 66.26 13.81 -44.73
N GLN A 224 65.33 13.72 -45.68
CA GLN A 224 63.91 14.02 -45.47
C GLN A 224 63.03 12.97 -46.14
N VAL A 225 61.89 12.67 -45.51
CA VAL A 225 60.84 11.83 -46.07
C VAL A 225 59.58 12.67 -46.21
N VAL A 226 59.00 12.69 -47.41
CA VAL A 226 57.80 13.47 -47.73
C VAL A 226 56.71 12.53 -48.23
N GLY A 227 55.53 12.62 -47.61
CA GLY A 227 54.34 11.87 -48.04
C GLY A 227 53.59 12.55 -49.19
N GLY A 228 52.96 11.77 -50.05
CA GLY A 228 52.17 12.22 -51.19
C GLY A 228 51.55 11.04 -51.94
N GLU A 229 51.59 11.06 -53.28
CA GLU A 229 51.15 9.92 -54.13
C GLU A 229 51.97 8.63 -53.91
N GLY A 230 53.14 8.78 -53.30
CA GLY A 230 53.98 7.72 -52.74
C GLY A 230 54.81 8.29 -51.59
N VAL A 231 55.83 7.56 -51.15
CA VAL A 231 56.81 8.03 -50.15
C VAL A 231 58.06 8.51 -50.89
N ARG A 232 58.32 9.81 -50.83
CA ARG A 232 59.50 10.43 -51.44
C ARG A 232 60.61 10.62 -50.43
N PHE A 233 61.77 10.03 -50.73
CA PHE A 233 63.00 10.17 -49.98
C PHE A 233 63.84 11.24 -50.65
N VAL A 234 64.19 12.27 -49.90
CA VAL A 234 64.96 13.43 -50.37
C VAL A 234 66.27 13.47 -49.60
N PHE A 235 67.36 13.62 -50.34
CA PHE A 235 68.71 13.79 -49.83
C PHE A 235 69.28 15.11 -50.33
N ASN A 236 69.89 15.86 -49.43
CA ASN A 236 70.86 16.91 -49.75
C ASN A 236 72.21 16.51 -49.13
N LYS A 237 73.22 17.38 -49.25
CA LYS A 237 74.59 17.15 -48.74
C LYS A 237 75.22 15.86 -49.30
N ILE A 238 74.84 15.52 -50.53
CA ILE A 238 75.46 14.45 -51.30
C ILE A 238 76.65 15.00 -52.08
N ASP A 239 76.47 16.14 -52.73
CA ASP A 239 77.54 16.85 -53.43
C ASP A 239 78.24 17.84 -52.50
N VAL A 240 79.55 17.69 -52.32
CA VAL A 240 80.37 18.59 -51.50
C VAL A 240 80.47 19.98 -52.14
N GLN A 241 80.40 20.07 -53.48
CA GLN A 241 80.47 21.35 -54.19
C GLN A 241 79.11 22.07 -54.23
N SER A 242 78.01 21.33 -54.10
CA SER A 242 76.65 21.85 -54.06
C SER A 242 75.81 21.19 -52.95
N PRO A 243 76.08 21.52 -51.67
CA PRO A 243 75.48 20.81 -50.53
C PRO A 243 73.97 20.95 -50.45
N ASP A 244 73.39 22.00 -51.04
CA ASP A 244 71.94 22.23 -51.06
C ASP A 244 71.24 21.53 -52.24
N LYS A 245 71.99 20.89 -53.13
CA LYS A 245 71.42 20.16 -54.27
C LYS A 245 70.64 18.94 -53.79
N GLU A 246 69.41 18.83 -54.25
CA GLU A 246 68.50 17.74 -53.90
C GLU A 246 68.65 16.55 -54.84
N TYR A 247 68.68 15.37 -54.24
CA TYR A 247 68.65 14.06 -54.87
C TYR A 247 67.45 13.33 -54.27
N SER A 248 66.61 12.71 -55.08
CA SER A 248 65.40 12.10 -54.54
C SER A 248 64.98 10.85 -55.29
N PHE A 249 64.26 10.00 -54.59
CA PHE A 249 63.50 8.92 -55.21
C PHE A 249 62.14 8.78 -54.53
N CYS A 250 61.17 8.25 -55.26
CA CYS A 250 59.81 8.03 -54.78
C CYS A 250 59.43 6.57 -54.98
N ILE A 251 59.02 5.90 -53.90
CA ILE A 251 58.50 4.54 -53.94
C ILE A 251 57.03 4.52 -53.53
N LYS A 252 56.26 3.61 -54.12
CA LYS A 252 54.85 3.37 -53.81
C LYS A 252 54.63 1.90 -53.59
N LEU A 253 53.83 1.55 -52.59
CA LEU A 253 53.42 0.17 -52.33
C LEU A 253 52.07 -0.08 -53.04
N ILE A 254 52.05 -0.95 -54.03
CA ILE A 254 50.85 -1.36 -54.78
C ILE A 254 50.77 -2.89 -54.73
N GLU A 255 49.64 -3.44 -54.29
CA GLU A 255 49.42 -4.90 -54.23
C GLU A 255 50.62 -5.63 -53.57
N GLU A 256 51.05 -5.11 -52.42
CA GLU A 256 52.17 -5.64 -51.61
C GLU A 256 53.56 -5.57 -52.29
N ARG A 257 53.69 -4.89 -53.43
CA ARG A 257 54.98 -4.67 -54.11
C ARG A 257 55.37 -3.21 -54.16
N TYR A 258 56.63 -2.94 -53.82
CA TYR A 258 57.26 -1.63 -53.99
C TYR A 258 57.53 -1.38 -55.47
N ILE A 259 57.09 -0.22 -55.93
CA ILE A 259 57.33 0.29 -57.28
C ILE A 259 58.09 1.60 -57.15
N LEU A 260 59.20 1.73 -57.88
CA LEU A 260 59.95 2.98 -57.99
C LEU A 260 59.23 3.89 -58.99
N VAL A 261 58.63 4.96 -58.49
CA VAL A 261 57.85 5.94 -59.28
C VAL A 261 58.79 6.92 -59.98
N GLN A 262 59.79 7.43 -59.26
CA GLN A 262 60.70 8.45 -59.76
C GLN A 262 62.05 8.34 -59.06
N CYS A 263 63.15 8.62 -59.77
CA CYS A 263 64.50 8.73 -59.20
C CYS A 263 65.26 9.83 -59.95
N VAL A 264 65.71 10.86 -59.22
CA VAL A 264 66.35 12.06 -59.77
C VAL A 264 67.62 12.37 -58.97
N PRO A 265 68.81 12.37 -59.61
CA PRO A 265 69.10 11.86 -60.96
C PRO A 265 68.84 10.34 -61.05
N SER A 266 68.80 9.75 -62.25
CA SER A 266 68.63 8.29 -62.33
C SER A 266 69.87 7.58 -61.78
N VAL A 267 69.67 6.49 -61.04
CA VAL A 267 70.76 5.63 -60.55
C VAL A 267 70.85 4.34 -61.35
N ASP A 268 72.08 3.94 -61.69
CA ASP A 268 72.35 2.68 -62.38
C ASP A 268 71.98 1.49 -61.49
N GLY A 269 71.32 0.48 -62.08
CA GLY A 269 70.86 -0.72 -61.36
C GLY A 269 69.60 -0.51 -60.52
N SER A 270 68.84 0.56 -60.72
CA SER A 270 67.61 0.86 -59.97
C SER A 270 66.57 -0.27 -60.00
N GLU A 271 66.43 -0.99 -61.12
CA GLU A 271 65.49 -2.11 -61.25
C GLU A 271 65.90 -3.31 -60.36
N GLU A 272 67.21 -3.62 -60.29
CA GLU A 272 67.74 -4.69 -59.44
C GLU A 272 67.54 -4.34 -57.96
N LEU A 273 67.77 -3.08 -57.58
CA LEU A 273 67.54 -2.61 -56.21
C LEU A 273 66.06 -2.73 -55.81
N VAL A 274 65.12 -2.48 -56.72
CA VAL A 274 63.68 -2.64 -56.47
C VAL A 274 63.30 -4.12 -56.36
N LYS A 275 63.90 -4.99 -57.17
CA LYS A 275 63.74 -6.45 -57.05
C LYS A 275 64.23 -6.94 -55.69
N ASP A 276 65.43 -6.52 -55.27
CA ASP A 276 66.00 -6.85 -53.96
C ASP A 276 65.14 -6.33 -52.81
N LEU A 277 64.58 -5.12 -52.93
CA LEU A 277 63.65 -4.55 -51.94
C LEU A 277 62.37 -5.39 -51.83
N ASN A 278 61.79 -5.81 -52.95
CA ASN A 278 60.59 -6.65 -52.95
C ASN A 278 60.85 -8.07 -52.43
N CYS A 279 62.06 -8.60 -52.58
CA CYS A 279 62.43 -9.90 -52.04
C CYS A 279 62.70 -9.87 -50.53
N ASN A 280 63.38 -8.83 -50.03
CA ASN A 280 63.89 -8.80 -48.65
C ASN A 280 63.12 -7.85 -47.72
N ASN A 281 62.26 -6.98 -48.25
CA ASN A 281 61.54 -5.91 -47.54
C ASN A 281 62.47 -4.99 -46.70
N ASP A 282 63.75 -4.90 -47.07
CA ASP A 282 64.76 -4.12 -46.36
C ASP A 282 64.86 -2.71 -46.94
N LEU A 283 63.91 -1.86 -46.52
CA LEU A 283 63.85 -0.47 -46.94
C LEU A 283 65.06 0.33 -46.46
N TYR A 284 65.62 -0.01 -45.28
CA TYR A 284 66.79 0.68 -44.74
C TYR A 284 68.02 0.47 -45.63
N LYS A 285 68.29 -0.78 -46.02
CA LYS A 285 69.38 -1.12 -46.95
C LYS A 285 69.15 -0.46 -48.31
N PHE A 286 67.93 -0.52 -48.84
CA PHE A 286 67.59 0.13 -50.11
C PHE A 286 67.88 1.64 -50.11
N VAL A 287 67.38 2.37 -49.10
CA VAL A 287 67.59 3.83 -48.94
C VAL A 287 69.09 4.16 -48.89
N ARG A 288 69.87 3.36 -48.16
CA ARG A 288 71.34 3.54 -48.08
C ARG A 288 72.04 3.30 -49.40
N THR A 289 71.72 2.20 -50.09
CA THR A 289 72.33 1.87 -51.37
C THR A 289 72.00 2.92 -52.43
N VAL A 290 70.77 3.42 -52.48
CA VAL A 290 70.40 4.51 -53.40
C VAL A 290 71.19 5.79 -53.09
N ARG A 291 71.38 6.13 -51.81
CA ARG A 291 72.20 7.27 -51.39
C ARG A 291 73.67 7.12 -51.83
N GLU A 292 74.26 5.94 -51.64
CA GLU A 292 75.62 5.64 -52.08
C GLU A 292 75.76 5.77 -53.60
N ARG A 293 74.76 5.32 -54.38
CA ARG A 293 74.72 5.49 -55.83
C ARG A 293 74.69 6.96 -56.25
N PHE A 294 73.94 7.82 -55.55
CA PHE A 294 73.96 9.27 -55.79
C PHE A 294 75.34 9.89 -55.52
N GLN A 295 76.05 9.43 -54.48
CA GLN A 295 77.41 9.90 -54.17
C GLN A 295 78.38 9.52 -55.29
N ILE A 296 78.36 8.25 -55.73
CA ILE A 296 79.23 7.76 -56.82
C ILE A 296 78.96 8.52 -58.13
N ALA A 297 77.69 8.73 -58.48
CA ALA A 297 77.30 9.47 -59.68
C ALA A 297 77.79 10.93 -59.65
N THR A 298 77.81 11.55 -58.46
CA THR A 298 78.31 12.92 -58.28
C THR A 298 79.83 13.00 -58.45
N ILE A 299 80.59 12.04 -57.91
CA ILE A 299 82.06 11.99 -58.03
C ILE A 299 82.49 11.70 -59.49
N SER A 300 81.74 10.86 -60.18
CA SER A 300 82.11 10.36 -61.52
C SER A 300 81.75 11.32 -62.66
N GLY A 301 81.06 12.43 -62.40
CA GLY A 301 80.66 13.42 -63.41
C GLY A 301 79.59 12.96 -64.41
N ASN A 302 79.17 11.69 -64.36
CA ASN A 302 78.10 11.15 -65.19
C ASN A 302 76.76 11.34 -64.47
N LEU A 303 76.00 12.36 -64.85
CA LEU A 303 74.59 12.50 -64.47
C LEU A 303 73.72 12.15 -65.68
N PRO A 304 73.16 10.92 -65.77
CA PRO A 304 72.17 10.61 -66.77
C PRO A 304 70.87 11.37 -66.48
N ALA A 305 70.15 11.70 -67.55
CA ALA A 305 68.87 12.42 -67.48
C ALA A 305 67.79 11.60 -66.75
N ILE A 306 66.78 12.32 -66.25
CA ILE A 306 65.62 11.81 -65.51
C ILE A 306 65.09 10.50 -66.12
N SER A 307 65.03 9.44 -65.33
CA SER A 307 64.40 8.18 -65.73
C SER A 307 62.94 8.18 -65.25
N PHE A 308 62.02 8.17 -66.21
CA PHE A 308 60.62 7.79 -66.01
C PHE A 308 60.44 6.39 -66.58
N CYS A 309 59.85 5.47 -65.81
CA CYS A 309 59.45 4.16 -66.32
C CYS A 309 57.96 4.17 -66.63
N PRO A 310 57.51 4.34 -67.89
CA PRO A 310 56.11 4.13 -68.25
C PRO A 310 55.90 2.67 -68.66
N HIS A 311 55.04 1.96 -67.95
CA HIS A 311 54.29 0.88 -68.59
C HIS A 311 52.92 0.67 -67.93
N MET A 312 51.87 1.05 -68.66
CA MET A 312 50.71 0.22 -69.02
C MET A 312 49.75 1.01 -69.93
N SER A 313 49.76 0.61 -71.21
CA SER A 313 48.61 0.42 -72.10
C SER A 313 47.85 1.62 -72.67
N SER A 314 48.00 1.78 -73.98
CA SER A 314 47.15 2.51 -74.91
C SER A 314 45.68 2.09 -74.81
N ILE A 315 44.77 3.06 -74.62
CA ILE A 315 43.46 3.05 -75.26
C ILE A 315 43.22 4.45 -75.83
N THR A 316 42.67 4.45 -77.03
CA THR A 316 42.60 5.49 -78.06
C THR A 316 41.90 6.79 -77.68
N SER A 317 42.49 7.87 -78.20
CA SER A 317 41.88 9.10 -78.74
C SER A 317 40.35 9.20 -78.71
N SER A 318 39.85 10.29 -78.11
CA SER A 318 38.88 11.19 -78.74
C SER A 318 38.97 12.57 -78.10
N SER A 319 39.44 13.53 -78.89
CA SER A 319 39.39 14.96 -78.63
C SER A 319 37.96 15.45 -78.36
N LEU A 320 37.82 16.48 -77.51
CA LEU A 320 37.46 17.84 -77.96
C LEU A 320 37.47 18.79 -76.74
N SER A 321 38.23 19.87 -76.92
CA SER A 321 38.04 21.27 -76.48
C SER A 321 36.74 21.61 -75.74
N ALA A 322 36.62 22.63 -74.91
CA ALA A 322 37.45 23.66 -74.29
C ALA A 322 36.40 24.62 -73.65
N LEU A 323 36.88 25.59 -72.87
CA LEU A 323 36.12 26.72 -72.29
C LEU A 323 35.38 26.35 -70.99
N SER A 324 35.38 27.14 -69.92
CA SER A 324 36.00 28.44 -69.62
C SER A 324 35.39 28.87 -68.28
N LEU A 325 36.22 29.31 -67.31
CA LEU A 325 35.91 30.24 -66.19
C LEU A 325 34.76 29.81 -65.23
N ASP A 326 34.74 30.03 -63.93
CA ASP A 326 35.35 31.06 -63.08
C ASP A 326 35.33 30.58 -61.61
N SER A 327 36.20 31.21 -60.84
CA SER A 327 36.26 31.47 -59.39
C SER A 327 35.16 30.99 -58.44
N GLY A 328 35.61 30.64 -57.24
CA GLY A 328 34.78 30.57 -56.02
C GLY A 328 35.28 29.47 -55.11
N SER A 329 36.38 29.67 -54.40
CA SER A 329 36.35 30.14 -53.01
C SER A 329 35.81 29.09 -52.04
N GLU A 330 36.71 28.66 -51.16
CA GLU A 330 36.42 28.39 -49.75
C GLU A 330 35.76 27.05 -49.35
N ASN A 331 36.68 26.13 -48.99
CA ASN A 331 36.91 25.62 -47.64
C ASN A 331 35.88 24.69 -46.93
N ASN A 332 36.49 23.62 -46.41
CA ASN A 332 36.21 22.87 -45.19
C ASN A 332 35.08 21.83 -45.12
N THR A 333 35.56 20.59 -45.20
CA THR A 333 35.57 19.63 -44.08
C THR A 333 34.26 18.97 -43.69
N LYS A 334 34.19 17.68 -44.06
CA LYS A 334 33.79 16.50 -43.27
C LYS A 334 32.81 16.76 -42.12
N GLN A 335 31.76 15.93 -42.04
CA GLN A 335 31.75 14.81 -41.09
C GLN A 335 30.41 14.06 -41.13
N ARG A 336 30.52 12.72 -41.11
CA ARG A 336 29.43 11.76 -40.98
C ARG A 336 28.74 11.91 -39.62
N HIS A 337 27.41 11.77 -39.61
CA HIS A 337 26.68 11.34 -38.41
C HIS A 337 25.81 10.12 -38.72
N THR A 338 26.21 8.98 -38.15
CA THR A 338 25.33 7.93 -37.67
C THR A 338 24.61 8.42 -36.40
N ARG A 339 23.33 8.07 -36.19
CA ARG A 339 22.84 7.24 -35.06
C ARG A 339 21.30 7.31 -34.87
N SER A 340 20.72 6.11 -34.70
CA SER A 340 19.57 5.69 -33.88
C SER A 340 18.25 6.49 -33.84
N ARG A 341 17.21 5.79 -34.30
CA ARG A 341 15.78 6.06 -34.11
C ARG A 341 15.30 5.47 -32.78
N SER A 342 14.89 6.31 -31.83
CA SER A 342 14.04 5.94 -30.69
C SER A 342 12.57 6.19 -31.04
N LYS A 343 11.67 5.31 -30.62
CA LYS A 343 10.22 5.41 -30.84
C LYS A 343 9.53 5.33 -29.47
N ASN A 344 8.88 6.42 -29.08
CA ASN A 344 7.93 6.51 -27.97
C ASN A 344 6.51 6.45 -28.54
N GLN A 345 5.61 5.73 -27.86
CA GLN A 345 4.14 5.86 -27.83
C GLN A 345 3.61 4.75 -26.90
N GLU A 346 2.55 4.87 -26.09
CA GLU A 346 1.54 5.91 -25.88
C GLU A 346 0.76 5.55 -24.59
N ILE A 347 0.12 6.54 -23.98
CA ILE A 347 -0.81 6.42 -22.84
C ILE A 347 -2.21 6.13 -23.38
N ALA A 348 -3.00 5.30 -22.69
CA ALA A 348 -4.46 5.28 -22.85
C ALA A 348 -5.17 5.12 -21.50
N THR A 349 -6.10 6.04 -21.25
CA THR A 349 -7.06 6.11 -20.14
C THR A 349 -8.46 5.73 -20.66
N LYS A 350 -9.25 4.95 -19.89
CA LYS A 350 -10.62 5.28 -19.42
C LYS A 350 -11.48 4.08 -18.98
N ASP A 351 -12.14 4.30 -17.84
CA ASP A 351 -13.54 4.06 -17.45
C ASP A 351 -14.16 2.63 -17.37
N GLY A 352 -14.57 2.24 -16.14
CA GLY A 352 -16.01 2.13 -15.82
C GLY A 352 -16.66 0.75 -15.44
N LEU A 353 -16.95 0.58 -14.14
CA LEU A 353 -18.09 -0.10 -13.45
C LEU A 353 -18.42 -1.62 -13.70
N ALA A 354 -18.31 -2.48 -12.66
CA ALA A 354 -19.35 -3.02 -11.74
C ALA A 354 -20.19 -4.20 -12.33
N SER A 355 -20.46 -5.37 -11.72
CA SER A 355 -20.82 -5.73 -10.33
C SER A 355 -20.78 -7.27 -10.10
N ARG A 356 -20.56 -7.68 -8.84
CA ARG A 356 -21.02 -8.87 -8.06
C ARG A 356 -21.67 -10.08 -8.78
N SER A 357 -21.27 -11.31 -8.43
CA SER A 357 -22.03 -12.25 -7.55
C SER A 357 -21.26 -13.55 -7.29
N ALA A 358 -21.53 -14.16 -6.13
CA ALA A 358 -20.92 -15.36 -5.57
C ALA A 358 -21.64 -16.66 -5.96
N ALA A 359 -20.90 -17.79 -5.99
CA ALA A 359 -21.35 -19.10 -5.52
C ALA A 359 -20.19 -20.12 -5.52
N TYR A 360 -19.89 -20.70 -4.35
CA TYR A 360 -19.24 -22.02 -4.22
C TYR A 360 -20.32 -23.11 -4.38
N PRO A 361 -19.97 -24.35 -4.80
CA PRO A 361 -19.65 -25.38 -3.81
C PRO A 361 -18.45 -26.28 -4.20
N GLY A 362 -17.90 -26.96 -3.20
CA GLY A 362 -16.58 -27.59 -3.24
C GLY A 362 -16.47 -28.99 -3.83
N SER A 363 -15.24 -29.49 -3.85
CA SER A 363 -14.89 -30.89 -3.62
C SER A 363 -13.38 -30.98 -3.35
N MET A 364 -13.02 -31.69 -2.28
CA MET A 364 -11.66 -32.15 -1.98
C MET A 364 -11.13 -33.06 -3.10
N VAL A 365 -9.87 -32.90 -3.49
CA VAL A 365 -8.94 -34.01 -3.82
C VAL A 365 -7.50 -33.56 -3.53
N CYS A 366 -6.81 -34.32 -2.69
CA CYS A 366 -5.38 -34.20 -2.39
C CYS A 366 -4.51 -34.67 -3.56
N VAL A 367 -3.45 -33.93 -3.92
CA VAL A 367 -2.29 -34.48 -4.62
C VAL A 367 -1.01 -33.80 -4.13
N LEU A 368 -0.10 -34.60 -3.57
CA LEU A 368 1.31 -34.30 -3.28
C LEU A 368 2.11 -34.12 -4.59
N PRO A 369 3.17 -33.30 -4.60
CA PRO A 369 4.31 -33.56 -5.47
C PRO A 369 5.51 -34.04 -4.64
N ALA A 370 5.98 -35.24 -4.95
CA ALA A 370 7.33 -35.69 -4.62
C ALA A 370 8.33 -34.90 -5.48
N ASN A 371 9.39 -34.43 -4.83
CA ASN A 371 10.57 -33.87 -5.48
C ASN A 371 11.18 -34.87 -6.46
N ASN A 372 11.68 -34.34 -7.57
CA ASN A 372 12.78 -34.92 -8.34
C ASN A 372 13.91 -33.90 -8.34
#